data_AF-A0A3E2BN71-F1
#
_entry.id   AF-A0A3E2BN71-F1
#
_cell.length_a   1.000
_cell.length_b   1.000
_cell.length_c   1.000
_cell.angle_alpha   90.00
_cell.angle_beta   90.00
_cell.angle_gamma   90.00
#
_symmetry.space_group_name_H-M   'P 1'
#
loop_
_entity.id
_entity.type
_entity.pdbx_description
1 polymer ?
#
loop_
_entity_poly.entity_id
_entity_poly.type
_entity_poly.pdbx_seq_one_letter_code
_entity_poly.pdbx_strand_id
1 'polypeptide(L)' 'MDIDRVEWYAGYRGQEKPRAVWVAGKKIEVEEIIWQKRIREAKSGRTREVFLCRLAGGNQVRIVKYNESESEK' A
#
# COMPACT_ATOMS: atom_id res chain seq x y z
N MET A 1 13.29 5.81 -4.49
CA MET A 1 12.80 6.24 -3.17
C MET A 1 12.62 5.01 -2.32
N ASP A 2 13.35 4.93 -1.22
CA ASP A 2 13.11 3.90 -0.21
C ASP A 2 12.00 4.41 0.72
N ILE A 3 11.00 3.58 0.99
CA ILE A 3 9.88 3.96 1.84
C ILE A 3 10.10 3.30 3.19
N ASP A 4 10.38 4.11 4.21
CA ASP A 4 10.59 3.62 5.57
C ASP A 4 9.30 3.06 6.16
N ARG A 5 8.18 3.75 5.92
CA ARG A 5 6.88 3.40 6.50
C ARG A 5 5.73 3.91 5.63
N VAL A 6 4.63 3.18 5.63
CA VAL A 6 3.37 3.60 5.01
C VAL A 6 2.30 3.77 6.09
N GLU A 7 1.62 4.91 6.09
CA GLU A 7 0.41 5.13 6.87
C GLU A 7 -0.80 4.71 6.05
N TRP A 8 -1.64 3.86 6.63
CA TRP A 8 -2.84 3.33 6.02
C TRP A 8 -4.07 3.91 6.73
N TYR A 9 -5.09 4.30 5.97
CA TYR A 9 -6.42 4.53 6.55
C TYR A 9 -7.12 3.19 6.73
N ALA A 10 -7.68 2.96 7.91
CA ALA A 10 -8.66 1.90 8.14
C ALA A 10 -9.93 2.26 7.35
N GLY A 11 -10.03 1.81 6.10
CA GLY A 11 -11.24 1.97 5.30
C GLY A 11 -12.38 1.13 5.88
N TYR A 12 -13.61 1.62 5.72
CA TYR A 12 -14.82 0.87 6.06
C TYR A 12 -14.90 -0.40 5.19
N ARG A 13 -15.09 -1.58 5.82
CA ARG A 13 -15.08 -2.93 5.21
C ARG A 13 -13.72 -3.49 4.75
N GLY A 14 -12.64 -3.21 5.47
CA GLY A 14 -11.37 -3.96 5.30
C GLY A 14 -10.59 -3.64 4.03
N GLN A 15 -10.91 -2.52 3.37
CA GLN A 15 -10.11 -1.95 2.29
C GLN A 15 -9.24 -0.84 2.85
N GLU A 16 -8.10 -1.25 3.43
CA GLU A 16 -7.09 -0.28 3.85
C GLU A 16 -6.46 0.37 2.62
N LYS A 17 -6.44 1.70 2.61
CA LYS A 17 -5.86 2.50 1.52
C LYS A 17 -4.67 3.29 2.03
N PRO A 18 -3.58 3.40 1.25
CA PRO A 18 -2.42 4.19 1.64
C PRO A 18 -2.81 5.67 1.72
N ARG A 19 -2.51 6.30 2.85
CA ARG A 19 -2.78 7.72 3.13
C ARG A 19 -1.53 8.58 2.95
N ALA A 20 -0.41 8.10 3.48
CA ALA A 20 0.85 8.82 3.44
C ALA A 20 2.01 7.83 3.48
N VAL A 21 3.15 8.26 2.97
CA VAL A 21 4.41 7.50 3.04
C VAL A 21 5.44 8.32 3.79
N TRP A 22 6.27 7.66 4.56
CA TRP A 22 7.43 8.24 5.22
C TRP A 22 8.67 7.87 4.42
N VAL A 23 9.41 8.88 4.00
CA VAL A 23 10.64 8.75 3.22
C VAL A 23 11.72 9.60 3.89
N ALA A 24 12.79 8.96 4.35
CA ALA A 24 13.88 9.60 5.09
C ALA A 24 13.37 10.45 6.27
N GLY A 25 12.39 9.93 7.01
CA GLY A 25 11.77 10.62 8.14
C GLY A 25 10.81 11.78 7.77
N LYS A 26 10.58 12.04 6.47
CA LYS A 26 9.59 13.01 6.01
C LYS A 26 8.28 12.33 5.62
N LYS A 27 7.18 12.81 6.18
CA LYS A 27 5.84 12.40 5.77
C LYS A 27 5.45 13.08 4.46
N ILE A 28 5.02 12.29 3.49
CA ILE A 28 4.50 12.75 2.21
C ILE A 28 3.10 12.16 2.04
N GLU A 29 2.10 13.03 1.91
CA GLU A 29 0.72 12.61 1.75
C GLU A 29 0.45 12.08 0.33
N VAL A 30 -0.37 11.03 0.25
CA VAL A 30 -0.89 10.52 -1.00
C VAL A 30 -2.03 11.44 -1.43
N GLU A 31 -1.84 12.07 -2.59
CA GLU A 31 -2.82 12.95 -3.20
C GLU A 31 -3.92 12.14 -3.91
N GLU A 32 -3.50 11.12 -4.66
CA GLU A 32 -4.42 10.29 -5.44
C GLU A 32 -3.89 8.85 -5.58
N ILE A 33 -4.79 7.88 -5.59
CA ILE A 33 -4.47 6.49 -5.97
C ILE A 33 -4.81 6.34 -7.45
N ILE A 34 -3.78 6.35 -8.30
CA ILE A 34 -3.92 6.23 -9.75
C ILE A 34 -4.36 4.80 -10.12
N TRP A 35 -3.86 3.80 -9.39
CA TRP A 35 -4.15 2.41 -9.71
C TRP A 35 -4.07 1.52 -8.47
N GLN A 36 -4.95 0.52 -8.41
CA GLN A 36 -4.97 -0.50 -7.37
C GLN A 36 -5.22 -1.86 -8.01
N LYS A 37 -4.42 -2.86 -7.64
CA LYS A 37 -4.62 -4.25 -8.05
C LYS A 37 -4.28 -5.21 -6.93
N ARG A 38 -5.25 -6.05 -6.59
CA ARG A 38 -5.06 -7.23 -5.76
C ARG A 38 -4.59 -8.39 -6.63
N ILE A 39 -3.48 -9.02 -6.25
CA ILE A 39 -2.89 -10.18 -6.90
C ILE A 39 -2.86 -11.30 -5.86
N ARG A 40 -3.63 -12.36 -6.11
CA ARG A 40 -3.58 -13.58 -5.31
C ARG A 40 -2.56 -14.52 -5.95
N GLU A 41 -1.52 -14.88 -5.22
CA GLU A 41 -0.56 -15.87 -5.68
C GLU A 41 -1.08 -17.28 -5.41
N ALA A 42 -1.45 -17.98 -6.48
CA ALA A 42 -1.99 -19.33 -6.40
C ALA A 42 -1.00 -20.36 -5.81
N LYS A 43 0.32 -20.14 -5.99
CA LYS A 43 1.36 -21.06 -5.49
C LYS A 43 1.57 -20.98 -3.97
N SER A 44 1.44 -19.80 -3.38
CA SER A 44 1.78 -19.57 -1.97
C SER A 44 0.57 -19.28 -1.08
N GLY A 45 -0.63 -19.16 -1.66
CA GLY A 45 -1.83 -18.70 -0.97
C GLY A 45 -1.82 -17.22 -0.57
N ARG A 46 -0.64 -16.58 -0.64
CA ARG A 46 -0.43 -15.18 -0.28
C ARG A 46 -1.19 -14.25 -1.22
N THR A 47 -1.83 -13.24 -0.63
CA THR A 47 -2.45 -12.17 -1.40
C THR A 47 -1.61 -10.91 -1.22
N ARG A 48 -1.18 -10.32 -2.33
CA ARG A 48 -0.53 -9.00 -2.31
C ARG A 48 -1.41 -7.98 -3.00
N GLU A 49 -1.44 -6.79 -2.47
CA GLU A 49 -2.15 -5.66 -3.05
C GLU A 49 -1.14 -4.59 -3.45
N VAL A 50 -1.23 -4.16 -4.71
CA VAL A 50 -0.32 -3.20 -5.30
C VAL A 50 -1.10 -1.92 -5.55
N PHE A 51 -0.57 -0.82 -5.02
CA PHE A 51 -1.11 0.52 -5.19
C PHE A 51 -0.10 1.38 -5.93
N LEU A 52 -0.54 2.09 -6.97
CA LEU A 52 0.20 3.17 -7.59
C LEU A 52 -0.42 4.47 -7.11
N CYS A 53 0.36 5.23 -6.34
CA CYS A 53 -0.09 6.45 -5.68
C CYS A 53 0.68 7.64 -6.24
N ARG A 54 -0.02 8.74 -6.48
CA ARG A 54 0.56 10.07 -6.67
C ARG A 54 0.68 10.74 -5.31
N LEU A 55 1.87 11.20 -4.99
CA LEU A 55 2.19 11.96 -3.80
C LEU A 55 1.99 13.46 -4.04
N ALA A 56 1.81 14.20 -2.95
CA ALA A 56 1.86 15.65 -2.96
C ALA A 56 3.20 16.11 -3.59
N GLY A 57 3.12 16.86 -4.70
CA GLY A 57 4.27 17.27 -5.51
C GLY A 57 4.47 16.47 -6.81
N GLY A 58 3.52 15.59 -7.17
CA GLY A 58 3.47 14.95 -8.49
C GLY A 58 4.30 13.67 -8.62
N ASN A 59 5.07 13.30 -7.60
CA ASN A 59 5.85 12.06 -7.58
C ASN A 59 4.93 10.84 -7.51
N GLN A 60 5.26 9.78 -8.26
CA GLN A 60 4.51 8.53 -8.20
C GLN A 60 5.30 7.48 -7.42
N VAL A 61 4.62 6.76 -6.53
CA VAL A 61 5.20 5.66 -5.76
C VAL A 61 4.34 4.42 -5.86
N ARG A 62 5.02 3.26 -5.89
CA ARG A 62 4.39 1.96 -5.89
C ARG A 62 4.48 1.36 -4.49
N ILE A 63 3.33 1.12 -3.88
CA ILE A 63 3.21 0.52 -2.55
C ILE A 63 2.71 -0.92 -2.72
N VAL A 64 3.40 -1.87 -2.10
CA VAL A 64 3.01 -3.28 -2.12
C VAL A 64 2.69 -3.70 -0.69
N LYS A 65 1.44 -4.09 -0.45
CA LYS A 65 0.99 -4.66 0.82
C LYS A 65 0.88 -6.17 0.67
N TYR A 66 1.56 -6.91 1.53
CA TYR A 66 1.39 -8.35 1.64
C TYR A 66 0.37 -8.61 2.73
N ASN A 67 -0.76 -9.22 2.39
CA ASN A 67 -1.63 -9.84 3.38
C ASN A 67 -1.09 -11.25 3.61
N GLU A 68 -0.40 -11.43 4.72
CA GLU A 68 -0.24 -12.74 5.31
C GLU A 68 -1.62 -13.16 5.80
N SER A 69 -2.29 -13.99 5.01
CA SER A 69 -3.39 -14.77 5.56
C SER A 69 -2.78 -15.63 6.65
N GLU A 70 -3.02 -15.28 7.92
CA GLU A 70 -2.80 -16.18 9.04
C GLU A 70 -3.51 -17.49 8.71
N SER A 71 -2.74 -18.46 8.23
CA SER A 71 -3.12 -19.86 8.37
C SER A 71 -2.87 -20.19 9.83
N GLU A 72 -3.78 -19.74 10.70
CA GLU A 72 -3.93 -20.38 11.99
C GLU A 72 -4.53 -21.77 11.72
N LYS A 73 -3.84 -22.75 12.29
CA LYS A 73 -3.84 -24.16 11.91
C LYS A 73 -4.98 -24.93 12.55
#